data_AF-A0A7V5K2J7-F1
#
_entry.id   AF-A0A7V5K2J7-F1
#
_cell.length_a   1.000
_cell.length_b   1.000
_cell.length_c   1.000
_cell.angle_alpha   90.00
_cell.angle_beta   90.00
_cell.angle_gamma   90.00
#
_symmetry.space_group_name_H-M   'P 1'
#
loop_
_entity.id
_entity.type
_entity.pdbx_description
1 polymer ?
#
loop_
_entity_poly.entity_id
_entity_poly.type
_entity_poly.pdbx_seq_one_letter_code
_entity_poly.pdbx_strand_id
1 'polypeptide(L)'
;LFRGQEGNRRVNLDPGLLGHAQLVLATHKPHAHRIYLDRGVYAELTLIFRQGSFRPLLWTYPDYASEPLLGWLHRVRELYLWQRRQLRGKGEGEPCGA
;
A
#
# COMPACT_ATOMS: atom_id res chain seq x y z
N LEU A 1 16.37 2.66 -12.47
CA LEU A 1 15.99 1.30 -12.02
C LEU A 1 17.25 0.61 -11.51
N PHE A 2 17.28 0.17 -10.25
CA PHE A 2 18.45 -0.52 -9.66
C PHE A 2 18.62 -1.92 -10.29
N ARG A 3 19.26 -1.96 -11.46
CA ARG A 3 19.68 -3.19 -12.13
C ARG A 3 21.10 -3.53 -11.68
N GLY A 4 21.40 -4.82 -11.56
CA GLY A 4 22.76 -5.27 -11.34
C GLY A 4 23.64 -5.06 -12.56
N GLN A 5 24.94 -5.32 -12.40
CA GLN A 5 25.95 -5.12 -13.45
C GLN A 5 25.62 -5.93 -14.72
N GLU A 6 24.88 -7.03 -14.60
CA GLU A 6 24.40 -7.87 -15.70
C GLU A 6 22.96 -7.57 -16.14
N GLY A 7 22.36 -6.46 -15.70
CA GLY A 7 21.00 -6.08 -16.06
C GLY A 7 19.87 -6.78 -15.28
N ASN A 8 20.22 -7.77 -14.43
CA ASN A 8 19.30 -8.51 -13.56
C ASN A 8 18.76 -7.64 -12.40
N ARG A 9 17.55 -7.93 -11.95
CA ARG A 9 16.90 -7.20 -10.85
C ARG A 9 17.56 -7.58 -9.52
N ARG A 10 18.15 -6.61 -8.81
CA ARG A 10 18.82 -6.87 -7.52
C ARG A 10 17.87 -6.92 -6.33
N VAL A 11 16.71 -6.26 -6.42
CA VAL A 11 15.74 -6.15 -5.33
C VAL A 11 14.30 -6.19 -5.86
N ASN A 12 13.37 -6.70 -5.05
CA ASN A 12 11.96 -6.56 -5.37
C ASN A 12 11.49 -5.11 -5.11
N LEU A 13 10.74 -4.56 -6.04
CA LEU A 13 10.04 -3.29 -6.01
C LEU A 13 8.59 -3.58 -6.40
N ASP A 14 7.75 -3.85 -5.41
CA ASP A 14 6.34 -4.11 -5.64
C ASP A 14 5.57 -2.77 -5.59
N PRO A 15 4.86 -2.38 -6.66
CA PRO A 15 3.97 -1.24 -6.59
C PRO A 15 2.79 -1.56 -5.66
N GLY A 16 2.47 -0.62 -4.77
CA GLY A 16 1.39 -0.79 -3.80
C GLY A 16 0.73 0.52 -3.38
N LEU A 17 -0.49 0.41 -2.88
CA LEU A 17 -1.29 1.50 -2.34
C LEU A 17 -1.44 1.33 -0.83
N LEU A 18 -0.93 2.30 -0.06
CA LEU A 18 -1.20 2.41 1.36
C LEU A 18 -2.44 3.29 1.58
N GLY A 19 -3.56 2.66 1.97
CA GLY A 19 -4.80 3.33 2.31
C GLY A 19 -4.94 3.58 3.81
N HIS A 20 -6.09 4.14 4.20
CA HIS A 20 -6.40 4.38 5.62
C HIS A 20 -6.51 3.07 6.43
N ALA A 21 -7.07 2.03 5.81
CA ALA A 21 -7.42 0.78 6.47
C ALA A 21 -6.70 -0.45 5.89
N GLN A 22 -5.81 -0.28 4.90
CA GLN A 22 -5.25 -1.41 4.18
C GLN A 22 -3.96 -1.08 3.42
N LEU A 23 -3.15 -2.11 3.18
CA LEU A 23 -2.09 -2.12 2.16
C LEU A 23 -2.54 -3.05 1.03
N VAL A 24 -2.53 -2.54 -0.20
CA VAL A 24 -2.85 -3.31 -1.41
C VAL A 24 -1.62 -3.35 -2.30
N LEU A 25 -1.20 -4.53 -2.74
CA LEU A 25 -0.11 -4.69 -3.70
C LEU A 25 -0.64 -5.01 -5.08
N ALA A 26 0.04 -4.49 -6.11
CA ALA A 26 -0.18 -4.89 -7.48
C ALA A 26 0.72 -6.09 -7.82
N THR A 27 0.15 -7.10 -8.49
CA THR A 27 0.87 -8.34 -8.82
C THR A 27 0.43 -8.90 -10.16
N HIS A 28 1.32 -9.62 -10.84
CA HIS A 28 1.00 -10.38 -12.07
C HIS A 28 0.69 -11.85 -11.80
N LYS A 29 0.59 -12.24 -10.52
CA LYS A 29 0.30 -13.61 -10.11
C LYS A 29 -1.21 -13.73 -9.89
N PRO A 30 -2.00 -14.39 -10.75
CA PRO A 30 -3.43 -14.59 -10.50
C PRO A 30 -3.65 -15.48 -9.26
N HIS A 31 -4.68 -15.20 -8.46
CA HIS A 31 -5.15 -16.06 -7.36
C HIS A 31 -6.60 -15.72 -6.98
N ALA A 32 -7.33 -16.66 -6.39
CA ALA A 32 -8.75 -16.50 -6.02
C ALA A 32 -9.07 -15.27 -5.15
N HIS A 33 -8.14 -14.79 -4.32
CA HIS A 33 -8.33 -13.61 -3.45
C HIS A 33 -7.85 -12.31 -4.10
N ARG A 34 -7.35 -12.36 -5.34
CA ARG A 34 -6.79 -11.20 -6.06
C ARG A 34 -7.79 -10.71 -7.10
N ILE A 35 -8.07 -9.42 -7.08
CA ILE A 35 -9.04 -8.79 -7.97
C ILE A 35 -8.31 -8.37 -9.24
N TYR A 36 -8.77 -8.84 -10.39
CA TYR A 36 -8.21 -8.40 -11.67
C TYR A 36 -8.48 -6.91 -11.88
N LEU A 37 -7.44 -6.15 -12.27
CA LEU A 37 -7.56 -4.74 -12.58
C LEU A 37 -7.60 -4.53 -14.10
N ASP A 38 -6.45 -4.72 -14.75
CA ASP A 38 -6.27 -4.62 -16.21
C ASP A 38 -4.89 -5.21 -16.58
N ARG A 39 -4.66 -5.57 -17.85
CA ARG A 39 -3.34 -5.94 -18.43
C ARG A 39 -2.55 -7.01 -17.67
N GLY A 40 -3.25 -7.97 -17.07
CA GLY A 40 -2.63 -9.04 -16.30
C GLY A 40 -2.13 -8.60 -14.92
N VAL A 41 -2.51 -7.40 -14.47
CA VAL A 41 -2.27 -6.91 -13.12
C VAL A 41 -3.50 -7.17 -12.24
N TYR A 42 -3.23 -7.63 -11.03
CA TYR A 42 -4.22 -7.92 -10.01
C TYR A 42 -3.92 -7.10 -8.75
N ALA A 43 -4.96 -6.65 -8.06
CA ALA A 43 -4.88 -6.10 -6.73
C ALA A 43 -4.96 -7.22 -5.69
N GLU A 44 -3.98 -7.27 -4.80
CA GLU A 44 -3.99 -8.13 -3.63
C GLU A 44 -4.18 -7.28 -2.37
N LEU A 45 -5.23 -7.56 -1.60
CA LEU A 45 -5.33 -7.03 -0.24
C LEU A 45 -4.29 -7.76 0.62
N THR A 46 -3.18 -7.09 0.92
CA THR A 46 -2.01 -7.70 1.57
C THR A 46 -2.03 -7.51 3.08
N LEU A 47 -2.46 -6.36 3.59
CA LEU A 47 -2.62 -6.11 5.03
C LEU A 47 -3.91 -5.32 5.29
N ILE A 48 -4.53 -5.55 6.44
CA ILE A 48 -5.64 -4.72 6.95
C ILE A 48 -5.22 -4.00 8.23
N PHE A 49 -5.64 -2.76 8.43
CA PHE A 49 -5.40 -2.02 9.67
C PHE A 49 -6.62 -2.16 10.59
N ARG A 50 -6.47 -2.87 11.71
CA ARG A 50 -7.54 -3.11 12.68
C ARG A 50 -6.96 -3.15 14.09
N GLN A 51 -7.70 -2.58 15.05
CA GLN A 51 -7.28 -2.54 16.46
C GLN A 51 -5.89 -1.92 16.65
N GLY A 52 -5.61 -0.83 15.93
CA GLY A 52 -4.38 -0.06 16.10
C GLY A 52 -3.13 -0.62 15.42
N SER A 53 -3.22 -1.70 14.64
CA SER A 53 -2.08 -2.24 13.90
C SER A 53 -2.45 -2.84 12.55
N PHE A 54 -1.45 -2.94 11.67
CA PHE A 54 -1.56 -3.76 10.47
C PHE A 54 -1.57 -5.24 10.85
N ARG A 55 -2.51 -5.98 10.26
CA ARG A 55 -2.71 -7.41 10.46
C ARG A 55 -2.54 -8.13 9.12
N PRO A 56 -1.69 -9.16 9.06
CA PRO A 56 -1.61 -10.03 7.91
C PRO A 56 -2.90 -10.84 7.73
N LEU A 57 -3.17 -11.19 6.48
CA LEU A 57 -4.19 -12.14 6.04
C LEU A 57 -3.53 -13.49 5.73
N LEU A 58 -4.33 -14.52 5.50
CA LEU A 58 -3.86 -15.89 5.27
C LEU A 58 -2.89 -16.03 4.08
N TRP A 59 -2.93 -15.09 3.14
CA TRP A 59 -2.12 -15.07 1.93
C TRP A 59 -1.05 -13.97 1.91
N THR A 60 -0.87 -13.24 3.01
CA THR A 60 0.17 -12.22 3.10
C THR A 60 1.55 -12.85 2.97
N TYR A 61 2.40 -12.28 2.12
CA TYR A 61 3.78 -12.73 2.00
C TYR A 61 4.54 -12.59 3.33
N PRO A 62 5.40 -13.56 3.72
CA PRO A 62 6.06 -13.56 5.03
C PRO A 62 6.91 -12.32 5.32
N ASP A 63 7.53 -11.74 4.30
CA ASP A 63 8.29 -10.48 4.40
C ASP A 63 7.38 -9.30 4.78
N TYR A 64 6.20 -9.19 4.18
CA TYR A 64 5.15 -8.20 4.51
C TYR A 64 4.53 -8.40 5.90
N ALA A 65 4.60 -9.61 6.45
CA ALA A 65 4.13 -9.91 7.80
C ALA A 65 5.19 -9.67 8.89
N SER A 66 6.42 -9.27 8.53
CA SER A 66 7.50 -9.09 9.48
C SER A 66 7.30 -7.86 10.38
N GLU A 67 7.58 -7.99 11.68
CA GLU A 67 7.45 -6.91 12.66
C GLU A 67 8.20 -5.62 12.27
N PRO A 68 9.45 -5.66 11.76
CA PRO A 68 10.14 -4.44 11.33
C PRO A 68 9.39 -3.69 10.22
N LEU A 69 8.84 -4.43 9.25
CA LEU A 69 8.10 -3.83 8.14
C LEU A 69 6.72 -3.32 8.60
N LEU A 70 6.00 -4.07 9.44
CA LEU A 70 4.73 -3.61 10.02
C LEU A 70 4.92 -2.33 10.84
N GLY A 71 5.98 -2.24 11.65
CA GLY A 71 6.32 -1.04 12.41
C GLY A 71 6.72 0.15 11.51
N TRP A 72 7.41 -0.11 10.41
CA TRP A 72 7.68 0.92 9.40
C TRP A 72 6.40 1.40 8.70
N LEU A 73 5.54 0.48 8.25
CA LEU A 73 4.26 0.79 7.62
C LEU A 73 3.34 1.60 8.54
N HIS A 74 3.36 1.31 9.84
CA HIS A 74 2.62 2.10 10.84
C HIS A 74 3.06 3.57 10.80
N ARG A 75 4.36 3.85 10.85
CA ARG A 75 4.90 5.22 10.78
C ARG A 75 4.55 5.93 9.47
N VAL A 76 4.62 5.21 8.34
CA VAL A 76 4.20 5.75 7.03
C VAL A 76 2.71 6.11 7.05
N ARG A 77 1.86 5.25 7.64
CA ARG A 77 0.43 5.51 7.79
C ARG A 77 0.15 6.75 8.64
N GLU A 78 0.85 6.92 9.76
CA GLU A 78 0.71 8.10 10.62
C GLU A 78 1.04 9.39 9.86
N LEU A 79 2.15 9.39 9.12
CA LEU A 79 2.55 10.51 8.26
C LEU A 79 1.47 10.80 7.20
N TYR A 80 1.00 9.77 6.50
CA TYR A 80 -0.08 9.89 5.50
C TYR A 80 -1.35 10.51 6.10
N LEU A 81 -1.77 10.07 7.30
CA LEU A 81 -2.95 10.62 7.95
C LEU A 81 -2.76 12.05 8.43
N TRP A 82 -1.56 12.39 8.89
CA TRP A 82 -1.22 13.77 9.20
C TRP A 82 -1.31 14.65 7.94
N GLN A 83 -0.69 14.23 6.83
CA GLN A 83 -0.73 14.95 5.55
C GLN A 83 -2.17 15.15 5.05
N ARG A 84 -3.01 14.11 5.12
CA ARG A 84 -4.44 14.21 4.73
C ARG A 84 -5.22 15.22 5.55
N ARG A 85 -4.94 15.36 6.86
CA ARG A 85 -5.58 16.38 7.69
C ARG A 85 -5.19 17.79 7.23
N GLN A 86 -3.92 18.01 6.88
CA GLN A 86 -3.45 19.30 6.37
C GLN A 86 -4.10 19.67 5.03
N LEU A 87 -4.31 18.69 4.15
CA LEU A 87 -4.98 18.92 2.85
C LEU A 87 -6.45 19.28 3.01
N ARG A 88 -7.17 18.68 3.98
CA ARG A 88 -8.57 19.06 4.27
C ARG A 88 -8.69 20.49 4.78
N GLY A 89 -7.75 20.96 5.61
CA GLY A 89 -7.74 22.33 6.12
C GLY A 89 -7.41 23.41 5.08
N LYS A 90 -6.99 23.04 3.86
CA LYS A 90 -6.72 23.96 2.75
C LYS A 90 -7.87 24.05 1.73
N GLY A 91 -8.92 23.23 1.87
CA GLY A 91 -10.00 23.09 0.88
C GLY A 91 -11.30 23.84 1.18
N GLU A 92 -11.37 24.65 2.25
CA GLU A 92 -12.56 25.44 2.59
C GLU A 92 -12.26 26.91 2.31
N GLY A 93 -12.49 27.35 1.06
CA GLY A 93 -12.19 28.72 0.63
C GLY A 93 -12.78 29.19 -0.70
N GLU A 94 -13.61 28.40 -1.39
CA GLU A 94 -14.41 28.92 -2.51
C GLU A 94 -15.87 28.47 -2.35
N PRO A 95 -16.81 29.40 -2.09
CA PRO A 95 -18.22 29.09 -2.24
C PRO A 95 -18.50 28.82 -3.72
N CYS A 96 -19.25 27.75 -3.99
CA CYS A 96 -19.80 27.48 -5.31
C CYS A 96 -20.70 28.67 -5.71
N GLY A 97 -20.21 29.48 -6.64
CA GLY A 97 -20.96 30.59 -7.22
C GLY A 97 -22.19 30.08 -7.96
N ALA A 98 -23.29 30.80 -7.76
CA ALA A 98 -24.64 30.58 -8.29
C ALA A 98 -24.70 30.50 -9.83
#